data_AF-A0A2V5Q0D8-F1
#
_entry.id   AF-A0A2V5Q0D8-F1
#
_cell.length_a   1.000
_cell.length_b   1.000
_cell.length_c   1.000
_cell.angle_alpha   90.00
_cell.angle_beta   90.00
_cell.angle_gamma   90.00
#
_symmetry.space_group_name_H-M   'P 1'
#
loop_
_entity.id
_entity.type
_entity.pdbx_description
1 polymer ?
#
loop_
_entity_poly.entity_id
_entity_poly.type
_entity_poly.pdbx_seq_one_letter_code
_entity_poly.pdbx_strand_id
1 'polypeptide(L)'
;MGRINLWRCWEWSMAVQRLRLAGRQLIVLLVQSQMRAVLALIVFCLTSCAGLPSMSQSRLVGEWRYEDKNQSCHYVFKSDGTFKGEVVYHAKLISKFSGRWSVAGAALHYNYIHDALGRIPAGTVDQDKLLTVRKEFFVIEAADGNQRKYLRIR
;
A
#
# COMPACT_ATOMS: atom_id res chain seq x y z
N MET A 1 66.76 -13.96 -70.45
CA MET A 1 67.02 -12.76 -69.62
C MET A 1 65.76 -11.89 -69.61
N GLY A 2 64.90 -12.07 -68.61
CA GLY A 2 63.56 -11.46 -68.53
C GLY A 2 63.46 -10.48 -67.37
N ARG A 3 62.98 -9.26 -67.65
CA ARG A 3 62.86 -8.13 -66.73
C ARG A 3 61.80 -8.38 -65.66
N ILE A 4 62.12 -8.04 -64.42
CA ILE A 4 61.22 -8.08 -63.27
C ILE A 4 60.36 -6.80 -63.30
N ASN A 5 59.03 -6.98 -63.38
CA ASN A 5 58.05 -5.88 -63.37
C ASN A 5 57.70 -5.47 -61.94
N LEU A 6 58.02 -4.21 -61.61
CA LEU A 6 57.93 -3.57 -60.29
C LEU A 6 56.56 -2.91 -60.00
N TRP A 7 55.46 -3.47 -60.53
CA TRP A 7 54.12 -2.84 -60.51
C TRP A 7 53.11 -3.48 -59.54
N ARG A 8 53.54 -4.25 -58.53
CA ARG A 8 52.64 -4.90 -57.54
C ARG A 8 52.77 -4.42 -56.10
N CYS A 9 53.33 -3.24 -55.83
CA CYS A 9 53.57 -2.77 -54.45
C CYS A 9 52.62 -1.65 -53.97
N TRP A 10 51.71 -1.12 -54.80
CA TRP A 10 50.90 0.05 -54.41
C TRP A 10 49.40 -0.20 -54.19
N GLU A 11 48.83 -1.33 -54.63
CA GLU A 11 47.38 -1.55 -54.49
C GLU A 11 46.94 -2.16 -53.14
N TRP A 12 47.87 -2.68 -52.32
CA TRP A 12 47.49 -3.31 -51.03
C TRP A 12 47.44 -2.34 -49.84
N SER A 13 47.86 -1.07 -49.98
CA SER A 13 47.87 -0.12 -48.84
C SER A 13 46.56 0.67 -48.64
N MET A 14 45.68 0.77 -49.64
CA MET A 14 44.48 1.60 -49.51
C MET A 14 43.23 0.87 -48.98
N ALA A 15 43.20 -0.46 -49.02
CA ALA A 15 42.04 -1.22 -48.54
C ALA A 15 41.96 -1.32 -47.00
N VAL A 16 43.08 -1.18 -46.29
CA VAL A 16 43.14 -1.38 -44.83
C VAL A 16 42.73 -0.13 -44.04
N GLN A 17 42.78 1.07 -44.63
CA GLN A 17 42.46 2.31 -43.91
C GLN A 17 40.96 2.67 -43.87
N ARG A 18 40.11 2.11 -44.75
CA ARG A 18 38.66 2.43 -44.75
C ARG A 18 37.83 1.69 -43.70
N LEU A 19 38.35 0.62 -43.08
CA LEU A 19 37.61 -0.18 -42.10
C LEU A 19 37.73 0.29 -40.64
N ARG A 20 38.58 1.28 -40.33
CA ARG A 20 38.78 1.76 -38.94
C ARG A 20 37.92 2.95 -38.51
N LEU A 21 37.22 3.65 -39.42
CA LEU A 21 36.43 4.83 -39.04
C LEU A 21 34.94 4.57 -38.78
N ALA A 22 34.37 3.47 -39.28
CA ALA A 22 32.95 3.15 -39.04
C ALA A 22 32.67 2.58 -37.63
N GLY A 23 33.67 1.97 -36.97
CA GLY A 23 33.49 1.29 -35.68
C GLY A 23 33.44 2.22 -34.46
N ARG A 24 34.04 3.42 -34.53
CA ARG A 24 34.12 4.34 -33.36
C ARG A 24 32.90 5.25 -33.22
N GLN A 25 32.19 5.55 -34.31
CA GLN A 25 30.98 6.39 -34.29
C GLN A 25 29.75 5.62 -33.77
N LEU A 26 29.68 4.31 -34.02
CA LEU A 26 28.57 3.46 -33.57
C LEU A 26 28.59 3.18 -32.05
N ILE A 27 29.77 3.14 -31.43
CA ILE A 27 29.89 2.89 -29.98
C ILE A 27 29.45 4.12 -29.16
N VAL A 28 29.74 5.33 -29.63
CA VAL A 28 29.36 6.57 -28.92
C VAL A 28 27.85 6.79 -28.93
N LEU A 29 27.15 6.41 -30.01
CA LEU A 29 25.69 6.54 -30.11
C LEU A 29 24.94 5.50 -29.25
N LEU A 30 25.49 4.29 -29.09
CA LEU A 30 24.87 3.26 -28.23
C LEU A 30 24.98 3.60 -26.73
N VAL A 31 26.08 4.24 -26.29
CA VAL A 31 26.27 4.61 -24.87
C VAL A 31 25.42 5.83 -24.47
N GLN A 32 25.22 6.81 -25.37
CA GLN A 32 24.34 7.97 -25.10
C GLN A 32 22.85 7.61 -25.00
N SER A 33 22.41 6.57 -25.70
CA SER A 33 21.02 6.08 -25.64
C SER A 33 20.68 5.42 -24.30
N GLN A 34 21.63 4.67 -23.73
CA GLN A 34 21.44 3.90 -22.49
C GLN A 34 21.32 4.79 -21.24
N MET A 35 22.04 5.92 -21.18
CA MET A 35 21.97 6.83 -20.02
C MET A 35 20.61 7.53 -19.86
N ARG A 36 19.89 7.81 -20.96
CA ARG A 36 18.57 8.46 -20.89
C ARG A 36 17.49 7.52 -20.38
N ALA A 37 17.56 6.24 -20.74
CA ALA A 37 16.62 5.22 -20.28
C ALA A 37 16.75 4.96 -18.77
N VAL A 38 17.98 4.91 -18.25
CA VAL A 38 18.24 4.71 -16.81
C VAL A 38 17.78 5.92 -15.99
N LEU A 39 18.02 7.15 -16.47
CA LEU A 39 17.50 8.37 -15.84
C LEU A 39 15.96 8.42 -15.81
N ALA A 40 15.30 8.02 -16.90
CA ALA A 40 13.85 7.94 -16.95
C ALA A 40 13.29 6.89 -15.96
N LEU A 41 13.97 5.76 -15.78
CA LEU A 41 13.57 4.72 -14.83
C LEU A 41 13.69 5.17 -13.36
N ILE A 42 14.76 5.91 -13.02
CA ILE A 42 14.96 6.45 -11.66
C ILE A 42 13.90 7.50 -11.33
N VAL A 43 13.54 8.36 -12.30
CA VAL A 43 12.46 9.36 -12.12
C VAL A 43 11.09 8.68 -11.92
N PHE A 44 10.81 7.58 -12.62
CA PHE A 44 9.56 6.82 -12.47
C PHE A 44 9.44 6.11 -11.11
N CYS A 45 10.55 5.61 -10.57
CA CYS A 45 10.58 4.99 -9.24
C CYS A 45 10.34 5.98 -8.09
N LEU A 46 10.74 7.25 -8.26
CA LEU A 46 10.54 8.28 -7.23
C LEU A 46 9.10 8.82 -7.19
N THR A 47 8.32 8.67 -8.26
CA THR A 47 6.92 9.15 -8.33
C THR A 47 5.88 8.20 -7.73
N SER A 48 6.24 6.96 -7.37
CA SER A 48 5.28 5.97 -6.82
C SER A 48 5.04 6.08 -5.31
N CYS A 49 5.64 7.05 -4.63
CA CYS A 49 5.30 7.37 -3.25
C CYS A 49 4.11 8.34 -3.16
N ALA A 50 3.02 8.06 -3.90
CA ALA A 50 1.73 8.64 -3.57
C ALA A 50 1.28 8.00 -2.26
N GLY A 51 1.66 8.60 -1.14
CA GLY A 51 1.22 8.18 0.19
C GLY A 51 -0.30 8.11 0.19
N LEU A 52 -0.84 6.89 0.32
CA LEU A 52 -2.26 6.70 0.50
C LEU A 52 -2.70 7.63 1.64
N PRO A 53 -3.75 8.45 1.45
CA PRO A 53 -4.21 9.34 2.50
C PRO A 53 -4.46 8.48 3.74
N SER A 54 -3.64 8.64 4.78
CA SER A 54 -3.78 7.84 5.98
C SER A 54 -5.18 8.10 6.51
N MET A 55 -5.97 7.04 6.67
CA MET A 55 -7.28 7.18 7.29
C MET A 55 -7.03 7.65 8.72
N SER A 56 -7.24 8.95 8.92
CA SER A 56 -6.85 9.60 10.17
C SER A 56 -7.61 8.99 11.34
N GLN A 57 -6.86 8.35 12.25
CA GLN A 57 -7.37 7.80 13.51
C GLN A 57 -8.28 8.80 14.24
N SER A 58 -7.96 10.09 14.19
CA SER A 58 -8.77 11.15 14.79
C SER A 58 -10.22 11.21 14.29
N ARG A 59 -10.51 10.76 13.06
CA ARG A 59 -11.88 10.74 12.51
C ARG A 59 -12.75 9.64 13.11
N LEU A 60 -12.15 8.57 13.64
CA LEU A 60 -12.87 7.48 14.32
C LEU A 60 -13.15 7.79 15.79
N VAL A 61 -12.49 8.78 16.40
CA VAL A 61 -12.77 9.17 17.79
C VAL A 61 -14.23 9.61 17.93
N GLY A 62 -14.94 9.05 18.90
CA GLY A 62 -16.35 9.31 19.22
C GLY A 62 -17.18 8.04 19.43
N GLU A 63 -18.50 8.24 19.47
CA GLU A 63 -19.49 7.18 19.72
C GLU A 63 -20.20 6.76 18.42
N TRP A 64 -20.42 5.47 18.27
CA TRP A 64 -20.85 4.86 17.01
C TRP A 64 -21.80 3.70 17.24
N ARG A 65 -22.89 3.65 16.48
CA ARG A 65 -23.87 2.55 16.52
C ARG A 65 -24.01 1.89 15.16
N TYR A 66 -24.02 0.56 15.18
CA TYR A 66 -24.52 -0.28 14.12
C TYR A 66 -25.76 -1.02 14.64
N GLU A 67 -26.75 -1.21 13.77
CA GLU A 67 -27.99 -1.91 14.12
C GLU A 67 -28.56 -2.59 12.87
N ASP A 68 -28.96 -3.84 13.02
CA ASP A 68 -29.74 -4.60 12.06
C ASP A 68 -30.96 -5.26 12.74
N LYS A 69 -31.64 -6.19 12.05
CA LYS A 69 -32.85 -6.85 12.58
C LYS A 69 -32.61 -7.70 13.82
N ASN A 70 -31.40 -8.21 14.00
CA ASN A 70 -31.06 -9.22 15.00
C ASN A 70 -30.09 -8.69 16.06
N GLN A 71 -29.21 -7.76 15.69
CA GLN A 71 -28.15 -7.28 16.55
C GLN A 71 -27.94 -5.77 16.47
N SER A 72 -27.45 -5.20 17.57
CA SER A 72 -26.92 -3.85 17.61
C SER A 72 -25.55 -3.85 18.29
N CYS A 73 -24.62 -3.09 17.74
CA CYS A 73 -23.30 -2.86 18.31
C CYS A 73 -23.13 -1.38 18.60
N HIS A 74 -22.62 -1.05 19.77
CA HIS A 74 -22.28 0.32 20.13
C HIS A 74 -20.81 0.39 20.55
N TYR A 75 -20.05 1.27 19.89
CA TYR A 75 -18.63 1.50 20.13
C TYR A 75 -18.34 2.93 20.55
N VAL A 76 -17.39 3.07 21.47
CA VAL A 76 -16.82 4.35 21.88
C VAL A 76 -15.31 4.30 21.70
N PHE A 77 -14.79 5.05 20.73
CA PHE A 77 -13.35 5.18 20.46
C PHE A 77 -12.82 6.48 21.07
N LYS A 78 -11.81 6.38 21.94
CA LYS A 78 -11.16 7.54 22.55
C LYS A 78 -9.84 7.90 21.88
N SER A 79 -9.47 9.17 21.95
CA SER A 79 -8.21 9.70 21.38
C SER A 79 -6.95 9.13 22.03
N ASP A 80 -7.05 8.59 23.25
CA ASP A 80 -5.95 7.93 23.95
C ASP A 80 -5.67 6.49 23.46
N GLY A 81 -6.41 6.02 22.46
CA GLY A 81 -6.30 4.66 21.91
C GLY A 81 -7.05 3.60 22.72
N THR A 82 -7.90 3.97 23.68
CA THR A 82 -8.83 3.04 24.35
C THR A 82 -10.18 3.00 23.65
N PHE A 83 -10.86 1.86 23.73
CA PHE A 83 -12.23 1.71 23.24
C PHE A 83 -13.10 0.91 24.20
N LYS A 84 -14.41 1.11 24.08
CA LYS A 84 -15.45 0.29 24.72
C LYS A 84 -16.43 -0.18 23.67
N GLY A 85 -17.01 -1.36 23.89
CA GLY A 85 -18.03 -1.93 23.03
C GLY A 85 -19.11 -2.66 23.81
N GLU A 86 -20.31 -2.63 23.27
CA GLU A 86 -21.42 -3.47 23.71
C GLU A 86 -22.15 -4.05 22.51
N VAL A 87 -22.52 -5.32 22.62
CA VAL A 87 -23.26 -6.05 21.59
C VAL A 87 -24.53 -6.60 22.20
N VAL A 88 -25.66 -6.26 21.60
CA VAL A 88 -26.99 -6.74 21.95
C VAL A 88 -27.50 -7.59 20.81
N TYR A 89 -27.99 -8.79 21.11
CA TYR A 89 -28.58 -9.73 20.16
C TYR A 89 -29.98 -10.11 20.62
N HIS A 90 -31.00 -9.93 19.79
CA HIS A 90 -32.42 -10.07 20.14
C HIS A 90 -32.77 -9.42 21.49
N ALA A 91 -32.43 -8.13 21.65
CA ALA A 91 -32.64 -7.34 22.86
C ALA A 91 -31.91 -7.83 24.14
N LYS A 92 -31.03 -8.84 24.03
CA LYS A 92 -30.21 -9.32 25.15
C LYS A 92 -28.77 -8.83 25.00
N LEU A 93 -28.22 -8.21 26.03
CA LEU A 93 -26.79 -7.90 26.09
C LEU A 93 -25.99 -9.20 26.07
N ILE A 94 -25.20 -9.41 25.02
CA ILE A 94 -24.41 -10.62 24.82
C ILE A 94 -22.91 -10.40 24.99
N SER A 95 -22.42 -9.17 24.91
CA SER A 95 -21.01 -8.84 25.16
C SER A 95 -20.87 -7.38 25.58
N LYS A 96 -19.93 -7.09 26.49
CA LYS A 96 -19.63 -5.74 26.94
C LYS A 96 -18.15 -5.67 27.32
N PHE A 97 -17.36 -5.01 26.48
CA PHE A 97 -15.91 -5.10 26.52
C PHE A 97 -15.22 -3.74 26.43
N SER A 98 -13.93 -3.77 26.72
CA SER A 98 -13.01 -2.64 26.56
C SER A 98 -11.62 -3.11 26.19
N GLY A 99 -10.85 -2.23 25.57
CA GLY A 99 -9.51 -2.56 25.13
C GLY A 99 -8.74 -1.39 24.51
N ARG A 100 -7.74 -1.73 23.71
CA ARG A 100 -6.97 -0.79 22.89
C ARG A 100 -7.35 -0.90 21.43
N TRP A 101 -7.30 0.20 20.71
CA TRP A 101 -7.54 0.24 19.27
C TRP A 101 -6.50 1.09 18.55
N SER A 102 -6.25 0.77 17.28
CA SER A 102 -5.39 1.54 16.39
C SER A 102 -5.81 1.36 14.94
N VAL A 103 -5.34 2.27 14.06
CA VAL A 103 -5.54 2.17 12.61
C VAL A 103 -4.17 2.07 11.94
N ALA A 104 -3.98 1.06 11.10
CA ALA A 104 -2.79 0.88 10.29
C ALA A 104 -3.20 0.64 8.83
N GLY A 105 -2.97 1.63 7.96
CA GLY A 105 -3.46 1.59 6.58
C GLY A 105 -4.99 1.50 6.53
N ALA A 106 -5.50 0.38 6.01
CA ALA A 106 -6.94 0.07 5.94
C ALA A 106 -7.39 -0.93 7.01
N ALA A 107 -6.56 -1.23 8.01
CA ALA A 107 -6.90 -2.15 9.09
C ALA A 107 -7.25 -1.37 10.37
N LEU A 108 -8.37 -1.73 10.99
CA LEU A 108 -8.78 -1.31 12.32
C LEU A 108 -8.48 -2.47 13.27
N HIS A 109 -7.49 -2.28 14.15
CA HIS A 109 -7.04 -3.31 15.06
C HIS A 109 -7.63 -3.11 16.45
N TYR A 110 -7.96 -4.23 17.10
CA TYR A 110 -8.44 -4.27 18.48
C TYR A 110 -7.56 -5.20 19.31
N ASN A 111 -7.32 -4.82 20.56
CA ASN A 111 -6.74 -5.68 21.58
C ASN A 111 -7.65 -5.61 22.81
N TYR A 112 -8.35 -6.69 23.11
CA TYR A 112 -9.33 -6.77 24.17
C TYR A 112 -8.65 -6.94 25.53
N ILE A 113 -9.00 -6.09 26.50
CA ILE A 113 -8.44 -6.12 27.85
C ILE A 113 -9.44 -6.74 28.84
N HIS A 114 -10.72 -6.40 28.70
CA HIS A 114 -11.75 -6.82 29.63
C HIS A 114 -13.08 -7.03 28.90
N ASP A 115 -13.78 -8.12 29.21
CA ASP A 115 -15.18 -8.36 28.85
C ASP A 115 -15.97 -8.75 30.09
N ALA A 116 -17.04 -8.02 30.38
CA ALA A 116 -17.82 -8.18 31.61
C ALA A 116 -18.59 -9.51 31.67
N LEU A 117 -18.78 -10.17 30.52
CA LEU A 117 -19.50 -11.44 30.39
C LEU A 117 -18.56 -12.63 30.20
N GLY A 118 -17.23 -12.40 30.24
CA GLY A 118 -16.21 -13.43 30.10
C GLY A 118 -16.20 -14.15 28.74
N ARG A 119 -16.81 -13.57 27.70
CA ARG A 119 -16.91 -14.21 26.38
C ARG A 119 -15.68 -13.99 25.51
N ILE A 120 -15.00 -12.86 25.72
CA ILE A 120 -13.77 -12.51 25.00
C ILE A 120 -12.62 -12.61 26.01
N PRO A 121 -11.69 -13.57 25.84
CA PRO A 121 -10.50 -13.65 26.68
C PRO A 121 -9.67 -12.36 26.64
N ALA A 122 -9.05 -12.01 27.77
CA ALA A 122 -8.12 -10.89 27.81
C ALA A 122 -6.88 -11.18 26.94
N GLY A 123 -6.42 -10.18 26.19
CA GLY A 123 -5.31 -10.28 25.24
C GLY A 123 -5.70 -10.79 23.86
N THR A 124 -6.98 -11.13 23.62
CA THR A 124 -7.47 -11.43 22.28
C THR A 124 -7.23 -10.24 21.36
N VAL A 125 -6.75 -10.51 20.15
CA VAL A 125 -6.57 -9.52 19.08
C VAL A 125 -7.58 -9.79 17.98
N ASP A 126 -8.08 -8.73 17.38
CA ASP A 126 -9.02 -8.79 16.26
C ASP A 126 -8.73 -7.67 15.27
N GLN A 127 -9.19 -7.84 14.03
CA GLN A 127 -8.96 -6.90 12.96
C GLN A 127 -10.15 -6.85 12.01
N ASP A 128 -10.62 -5.63 11.76
CA ASP A 128 -11.55 -5.32 10.68
C ASP A 128 -10.84 -4.58 9.56
N LYS A 129 -11.36 -4.69 8.34
CA LYS A 129 -10.92 -3.87 7.22
C LYS A 129 -11.79 -2.62 7.13
N LEU A 130 -11.17 -1.46 7.28
CA LEU A 130 -11.79 -0.15 7.21
C LEU A 130 -11.97 0.28 5.75
N LEU A 131 -13.22 0.31 5.28
CA LEU A 131 -13.55 0.62 3.89
C LEU A 131 -13.76 2.12 3.67
N THR A 132 -14.38 2.81 4.61
CA THR A 132 -14.69 4.25 4.50
C THR A 132 -14.81 4.89 5.87
N VAL A 133 -14.28 6.11 6.03
CA VAL A 133 -14.49 6.95 7.21
C VAL A 133 -14.95 8.33 6.78
N ARG A 134 -16.15 8.70 7.21
CA ARG A 134 -16.73 10.04 7.09
C ARG A 134 -17.01 10.60 8.48
N LYS A 135 -17.41 11.87 8.55
CA LYS A 135 -17.72 12.51 9.83
C LYS A 135 -18.94 11.85 10.50
N GLU A 136 -19.92 11.43 9.71
CA GLU A 136 -21.22 10.93 10.19
C GLU A 136 -21.29 9.41 10.27
N PHE A 137 -20.42 8.70 9.55
CA PHE A 137 -20.42 7.24 9.51
C PHE A 137 -19.04 6.66 9.16
N PHE A 138 -18.83 5.40 9.51
CA PHE A 138 -17.76 4.59 8.92
C PHE A 138 -18.31 3.23 8.48
N VAL A 139 -17.59 2.58 7.57
CA VAL A 139 -17.91 1.24 7.07
C VAL A 139 -16.70 0.35 7.25
N ILE A 140 -16.92 -0.82 7.85
CA ILE A 140 -15.94 -1.90 7.95
C ILE A 140 -16.42 -3.13 7.18
N GLU A 141 -15.48 -3.97 6.79
CA GLU A 141 -15.68 -5.37 6.42
C GLU A 141 -15.10 -6.20 7.59
N ALA A 142 -15.98 -6.96 8.24
CA ALA A 142 -15.63 -7.77 9.40
C ALA A 142 -14.98 -9.11 8.99
N ALA A 143 -14.48 -9.87 9.96
CA ALA A 143 -13.83 -11.17 9.72
C ALA A 143 -14.75 -12.21 9.01
N ASP A 144 -16.07 -12.05 9.10
CA ASP A 144 -17.07 -12.87 8.40
C ASP A 144 -17.30 -12.44 6.93
N GLY A 145 -16.58 -11.42 6.46
CA GLY A 145 -16.73 -10.82 5.13
C GLY A 145 -17.93 -9.88 5.00
N ASN A 146 -18.76 -9.73 6.05
CA ASN A 146 -19.91 -8.85 6.01
C ASN A 146 -19.50 -7.39 6.21
N GLN A 147 -20.14 -6.50 5.45
CA GLN A 147 -19.97 -5.07 5.63
C GLN A 147 -20.92 -4.52 6.69
N ARG A 148 -20.39 -3.71 7.61
CA ARG A 148 -21.15 -3.09 8.69
C ARG A 148 -20.94 -1.58 8.64
N LYS A 149 -22.04 -0.83 8.53
CA LYS A 149 -22.04 0.64 8.55
C LYS A 149 -22.41 1.14 9.93
N TYR A 150 -21.47 1.83 10.57
CA TYR A 150 -21.68 2.46 11.87
C TYR A 150 -22.00 3.93 11.69
N LEU A 151 -23.05 4.39 12.36
CA LEU A 151 -23.49 5.78 12.37
C LEU A 151 -22.99 6.45 13.65
N ARG A 152 -22.54 7.70 13.55
CA ARG A 152 -22.10 8.47 14.71
C ARG A 152 -23.30 8.82 15.58
N ILE A 153 -23.19 8.58 16.88
CA ILE A 153 -24.14 9.05 17.89
C ILE A 153 -23.72 10.48 18.27
N ARG A 154 -24.68 11.42 18.30
CA ARG A 154 -24.44 12.84 18.59
C ARG A 154 -24.24 13.08 20.07
#